data_AF-A0A8X6HYG1-F1
#
_entry.id   AF-A0A8X6HYG1-F1
#
_cell.length_a   1.000
_cell.length_b   1.000
_cell.length_c   1.000
_cell.angle_alpha   90.00
_cell.angle_beta   90.00
_cell.angle_gamma   90.00
#
_symmetry.space_group_name_H-M   'P 1'
#
loop_
_entity.id
_entity.type
_entity.pdbx_description
1 polymer ?
#
loop_
_entity_poly.entity_id
_entity_poly.type
_entity_poly.pdbx_seq_one_letter_code
_entity_poly.pdbx_strand_id
1 'polypeptide(L)'
;MAFQYGRDVGIAFQLIDDYLDFMASQSELGKPTAADLRLGLATAPVLYASQRFPELKPMIARRFCKLGDVEKAYEAVHESDGLAHTNA
;
A
#
# COMPACT_ATOMS: atom_id res chain seq x y z
N MET A 1 28.16 -14.50 4.52
CA MET A 1 27.80 -13.27 5.26
C MET A 1 27.33 -12.15 4.35
N ALA A 2 28.06 -11.78 3.29
CA ALA A 2 27.65 -10.71 2.38
C ALA A 2 26.26 -10.90 1.73
N PHE A 3 25.90 -12.14 1.36
CA PHE A 3 24.58 -12.44 0.76
C PHE A 3 23.42 -12.18 1.72
N GLN A 4 23.53 -12.63 2.98
CA GLN A 4 22.50 -12.43 4.00
C GLN A 4 22.31 -10.93 4.27
N TYR A 5 23.42 -10.20 4.41
CA TYR A 5 23.40 -8.76 4.59
C TYR A 5 22.71 -8.04 3.41
N GLY A 6 23.09 -8.36 2.17
CA GLY A 6 22.46 -7.76 0.99
C GLY A 6 20.97 -8.07 0.87
N ARG A 7 20.57 -9.30 1.21
CA ARG A 7 19.15 -9.70 1.25
C ARG A 7 18.37 -8.90 2.27
N ASP A 8 18.87 -8.81 3.49
CA ASP A 8 18.15 -8.19 4.60
C ASP A 8 18.05 -6.66 4.40
N VAL A 9 19.11 -6.03 3.90
CA VAL A 9 19.09 -4.60 3.50
C VAL A 9 18.13 -4.38 2.32
N GLY A 10 18.15 -5.24 1.31
CA GLY A 10 17.26 -5.11 0.15
C GLY A 10 15.78 -5.21 0.52
N ILE A 11 15.42 -6.14 1.42
CA ILE A 11 14.05 -6.27 1.93
C ILE A 11 13.66 -5.02 2.73
N ALA A 12 14.52 -4.55 3.63
CA ALA A 12 14.24 -3.36 4.43
C ALA A 12 14.07 -2.11 3.55
N PHE A 13 14.89 -1.96 2.51
CA PHE A 13 14.79 -0.86 1.56
C PHE A 13 13.45 -0.87 0.83
N GLN A 14 13.02 -2.03 0.31
CA GLN A 14 11.73 -2.15 -0.40
C GLN A 14 10.55 -1.81 0.51
N LEU A 15 10.57 -2.25 1.77
CA LEU A 15 9.49 -1.92 2.72
C LEU A 15 9.39 -0.41 2.99
N ILE A 16 10.53 0.27 3.10
CA ILE A 16 10.57 1.72 3.30
C ILE A 16 10.12 2.45 2.03
N ASP A 17 10.57 2.01 0.85
CA ASP A 17 10.22 2.59 -0.45
C ASP A 17 8.71 2.49 -0.70
N ASP A 18 8.12 1.30 -0.54
CA ASP A 18 6.68 1.06 -0.63
C ASP A 18 5.91 1.96 0.34
N TYR A 19 6.40 2.14 1.57
CA TYR A 19 5.77 3.00 2.56
C TYR A 19 5.84 4.50 2.18
N LEU A 20 6.99 4.97 1.69
CA LEU A 20 7.18 6.36 1.28
C LEU A 20 6.32 6.72 0.06
N ASP A 21 6.22 5.82 -0.91
CA ASP A 21 5.34 5.99 -2.08
C ASP A 21 3.86 6.09 -1.68
N PHE A 22 3.46 5.33 -0.65
CA PHE A 22 2.13 5.45 -0.08
C PHE A 22 1.94 6.69 0.79
N MET A 23 2.95 7.22 1.50
CA MET A 23 2.79 8.41 2.35
C MET A 23 2.91 9.74 1.60
N ALA A 24 3.78 9.83 0.59
CA ALA A 24 3.93 11.03 -0.26
C ALA A 24 2.62 11.40 -0.96
N SER A 25 1.71 10.43 -1.08
CA SER A 25 0.36 10.60 -1.59
C SER A 25 -0.58 11.45 -0.74
N GLN A 26 -0.29 11.61 0.57
CA GLN A 26 -1.17 12.32 1.50
C GLN A 26 -1.16 13.85 1.31
N SER A 27 -0.04 14.43 0.84
CA SER A 27 0.09 15.89 0.72
C SER A 27 -0.36 16.47 -0.63
N GLU A 28 -0.61 15.62 -1.64
CA GLU A 28 -1.05 16.04 -2.97
C GLU A 28 -2.33 15.30 -3.37
N LEU A 29 -3.47 15.81 -2.91
CA LEU A 29 -4.84 15.37 -3.20
C LEU A 29 -5.25 15.55 -4.70
N GLY A 30 -4.31 15.39 -5.63
CA GLY A 30 -4.52 15.63 -7.07
C GLY A 30 -3.48 15.06 -8.03
N LYS A 31 -2.47 14.29 -7.56
CA LYS A 31 -1.52 13.57 -8.44
C LYS A 31 -1.76 12.05 -8.39
N PRO A 32 -1.20 11.24 -9.31
CA PRO A 32 -1.62 9.85 -9.53
C PRO A 32 -1.15 8.94 -8.40
N THR A 33 -1.75 9.11 -7.25
CA THR A 33 -1.44 8.39 -6.03
C THR A 33 -1.93 6.96 -6.17
N ALA A 34 -1.05 6.04 -5.80
CA ALA A 34 -1.14 4.62 -6.12
C ALA A 34 -0.88 4.24 -7.59
N ALA A 35 0.27 4.67 -8.12
CA ALA A 35 0.80 4.17 -9.40
C ALA A 35 0.82 2.64 -9.44
N ASP A 36 1.23 1.98 -8.36
CA ASP A 36 1.21 0.53 -8.24
C ASP A 36 -0.20 -0.07 -8.36
N LEU A 37 -1.19 0.50 -7.65
CA LEU A 37 -2.59 0.05 -7.76
C LEU A 37 -3.11 0.20 -9.19
N ARG A 38 -2.76 1.29 -9.89
CA ARG A 38 -3.12 1.51 -11.31
C ARG A 38 -2.43 0.52 -12.25
N LEU A 39 -1.25 0.03 -11.89
CA LEU A 39 -0.56 -1.07 -12.58
C LEU A 39 -1.09 -2.45 -12.17
N GLY A 40 -2.07 -2.51 -11.25
CA GLY A 40 -2.65 -3.75 -10.77
C GLY A 40 -1.81 -4.47 -9.71
N LEU A 41 -0.88 -3.78 -9.09
CA LEU A 41 0.06 -4.29 -8.09
C LEU A 41 -0.45 -3.98 -6.68
N ALA A 42 -0.42 -4.98 -5.80
CA ALA A 42 -0.69 -4.83 -4.38
C ALA A 42 0.61 -5.00 -3.60
N THR A 43 1.17 -3.89 -3.13
CA THR A 43 2.40 -3.85 -2.31
C THR A 43 2.09 -4.06 -0.83
N ALA A 44 3.13 -4.03 0.02
CA ALA A 44 2.99 -4.39 1.44
C ALA A 44 1.86 -3.64 2.19
N PRO A 45 1.65 -2.31 2.04
CA PRO A 45 0.56 -1.61 2.71
C PRO A 45 -0.84 -2.14 2.34
N VAL A 46 -1.06 -2.43 1.07
CA VAL A 46 -2.34 -2.97 0.55
C VAL A 46 -2.58 -4.39 1.08
N LEU A 47 -1.54 -5.22 1.10
CA LEU A 47 -1.63 -6.57 1.63
C LEU A 47 -1.91 -6.56 3.14
N TYR A 48 -1.31 -5.63 3.88
CA TYR A 48 -1.56 -5.45 5.31
C TYR A 48 -2.99 -4.97 5.57
N ALA A 49 -3.45 -3.95 4.84
CA ALA A 49 -4.83 -3.46 4.91
C ALA A 49 -5.85 -4.58 4.61
N SER A 50 -5.55 -5.48 3.68
CA SER A 50 -6.44 -6.60 3.32
C SER A 50 -6.69 -7.61 4.46
N GLN A 51 -5.86 -7.58 5.51
CA GLN A 51 -6.08 -8.36 6.72
C GLN A 51 -7.22 -7.79 7.56
N ARG A 52 -7.39 -6.45 7.54
CA ARG A 52 -8.42 -5.71 8.27
C ARG A 52 -9.68 -5.44 7.44
N PHE A 53 -9.51 -5.30 6.13
CA PHE A 53 -10.55 -5.00 5.14
C PHE A 53 -10.65 -6.14 4.12
N PRO A 54 -11.40 -7.22 4.41
CA PRO A 54 -11.51 -8.41 3.55
C PRO A 54 -12.02 -8.12 2.13
N GLU A 55 -12.74 -7.02 1.93
CA GLU A 55 -13.22 -6.51 0.64
C GLU A 55 -12.08 -6.17 -0.33
N LEU A 56 -10.85 -5.96 0.16
CA LEU A 56 -9.67 -5.76 -0.67
C LEU A 56 -9.25 -7.05 -1.39
N LYS A 57 -9.50 -8.24 -0.80
CA LYS A 57 -9.10 -9.51 -1.40
C LYS A 57 -9.66 -9.72 -2.82
N PRO A 58 -10.97 -9.54 -3.08
CA PRO A 58 -11.48 -9.62 -4.44
C PRO A 58 -10.99 -8.47 -5.34
N MET A 59 -10.59 -7.31 -4.81
CA MET A 59 -10.00 -6.19 -5.60
C MET A 59 -8.59 -6.55 -6.07
N ILE A 60 -7.77 -7.09 -5.17
CA ILE A 60 -6.44 -7.62 -5.45
C ILE A 60 -6.52 -8.73 -6.49
N ALA A 61 -7.44 -9.69 -6.32
CA ALA A 61 -7.60 -10.82 -7.24
C ALA A 61 -7.92 -10.39 -8.68
N ARG A 62 -8.62 -9.26 -8.85
CA ARG A 62 -8.93 -8.67 -10.17
C ARG A 62 -7.98 -7.55 -10.59
N ARG A 63 -6.86 -7.37 -9.88
CA ARG A 63 -5.84 -6.36 -10.18
C ARG A 63 -6.40 -4.93 -10.31
N PHE A 64 -7.36 -4.59 -9.44
CA PHE A 64 -7.99 -3.26 -9.39
C PHE A 64 -8.58 -2.78 -10.73
N CYS A 65 -9.04 -3.72 -11.58
CA CYS A 65 -9.47 -3.40 -12.93
C CYS A 65 -10.86 -2.76 -13.04
N LYS A 66 -11.63 -2.67 -11.94
CA LYS A 66 -12.94 -2.00 -11.96
C LYS A 66 -12.82 -0.54 -11.56
N LEU A 67 -13.71 0.29 -12.10
CA LEU A 67 -13.83 1.69 -11.73
C LEU A 67 -14.07 1.82 -10.21
N GLY A 68 -13.27 2.66 -9.55
CA GLY A 68 -13.35 2.86 -8.10
C GLY A 68 -12.55 1.86 -7.26
N ASP A 69 -11.91 0.84 -7.85
CA ASP A 69 -11.11 -0.13 -7.09
C ASP A 69 -9.87 0.51 -6.49
N VAL A 70 -9.18 1.37 -7.25
CA VAL A 70 -7.96 2.04 -6.83
C VAL A 70 -8.26 3.00 -5.68
N GLU A 71 -9.32 3.79 -5.81
CA GLU A 71 -9.75 4.77 -4.82
C GLU A 71 -10.15 4.08 -3.51
N LYS A 72 -10.95 3.00 -3.58
CA LYS A 72 -11.35 2.24 -2.39
C LYS A 72 -10.18 1.53 -1.72
N ALA A 73 -9.26 0.98 -2.52
CA ALA A 73 -8.07 0.33 -1.98
C ALA A 73 -7.15 1.33 -1.28
N TYR A 74 -7.02 2.53 -1.83
CA TYR A 74 -6.30 3.63 -1.22
C TYR A 74 -6.94 4.07 0.10
N GLU A 75 -8.26 4.29 0.12
CA GLU A 75 -9.00 4.65 1.34
C GLU A 75 -8.84 3.59 2.45
N ALA A 76 -8.99 2.31 2.11
CA ALA A 76 -8.85 1.22 3.07
C ALA A 76 -7.42 1.11 3.65
N VAL A 77 -6.38 1.34 2.84
CA VAL A 77 -5.00 1.42 3.34
C VAL A 77 -4.87 2.60 4.30
N HIS A 78 -5.40 3.76 3.94
CA HIS A 78 -5.35 4.94 4.78
C HIS A 78 -6.10 4.76 6.10
N GLU A 79 -7.26 4.12 6.12
CA GLU A 79 -7.98 3.78 7.36
C GLU A 79 -7.25 2.71 8.18
N SER A 80 -6.54 1.79 7.53
CA SER A 80 -5.74 0.76 8.21
C SER A 80 -4.52 1.35 8.92
N ASP A 81 -3.87 2.36 8.33
CA ASP A 81 -2.71 3.06 8.88
C ASP A 81 -3.10 4.25 9.78
N GLY A 82 -4.23 4.90 9.50
CA GLY A 82 -4.74 6.08 10.21
C GLY A 82 -5.16 5.82 11.66
N LEU A 83 -5.15 4.56 12.09
CA LEU A 83 -5.37 4.15 13.48
C LEU A 83 -4.07 3.97 14.29
N ALA A 84 -2.92 4.42 13.77
CA ALA A 84 -1.72 4.48 14.59
C ALA A 84 -1.83 5.53 15.71
N HIS A 85 -2.28 6.78 15.48
CA HIS A 85 -2.31 7.79 16.54
C HIS A 85 -3.36 8.91 16.31
N THR A 86 -4.65 8.62 16.50
CA THR A 86 -5.63 9.66 16.88
C THR A 86 -6.02 9.45 18.34
N ASN A 87 -5.42 10.27 19.22
CA ASN A 87 -5.74 10.53 20.63
C ASN A 87 -5.62 9.38 21.67
N ALA A 88 -4.55 9.44 22.47
CA ALA A 88 -4.62 9.48 23.94
C ALA A 88 -3.43 10.27 24.50
#